data_AF-A0A258YXD7-F1
#
_entry.id   AF-A0A258YXD7-F1
#
_cell.length_a   1.000
_cell.length_b   1.000
_cell.length_c   1.000
_cell.angle_alpha   90.00
_cell.angle_beta   90.00
_cell.angle_gamma   90.00
#
_symmetry.space_group_name_H-M   'P 1'
#
loop_
_entity.id
_entity.type
_entity.pdbx_description
1 polymer ?
#
loop_
_entity_poly.entity_id
_entity_poly.type
_entity_poly.pdbx_seq_one_letter_code
_entity_poly.pdbx_strand_id
1 'polypeptide(L)'
;MKLVKMSLACAMLMSASAFAIDNLKVTGNLELYYNTDNLDGQGKDGLFDRETSIGDTALRLNVTGDIMENLSFGIGGDIVSTLGLEREIVTGSWANRDKTGNKIDDAVWIGELWMEGKVAKTTAKVGRMELDTPFIFSEKWSVVPNTFTAAVLTNTDIADTTLIGAYVGQGNGLNVGGSANSSTAGWDYMASGGSFGTFAADGAYTVGAINNSFKPLVAQAWYFDVKDM
;
A
#
# COMPACT_ATOMS: atom_id res chain seq x y z
N MET A 1 2.22 38.60 -16.47
CA MET A 1 1.27 37.55 -16.03
C MET A 1 1.79 36.97 -14.74
N LYS A 2 1.06 37.10 -13.62
CA LYS A 2 1.44 36.43 -12.37
C LYS A 2 1.02 34.96 -12.49
N LEU A 3 1.99 34.05 -12.59
CA LEU A 3 1.75 32.62 -12.47
C LEU A 3 1.22 32.36 -11.06
N VAL A 4 -0.08 32.10 -10.95
CA VAL A 4 -0.68 31.63 -9.69
C VAL A 4 -0.10 30.25 -9.44
N LYS A 5 0.74 30.12 -8.41
CA LYS A 5 1.23 28.83 -7.93
C LYS A 5 0.05 28.08 -7.31
N MET A 6 -0.74 27.38 -8.12
CA MET A 6 -1.79 26.49 -7.63
C MET A 6 -1.11 25.29 -6.96
N SER A 7 -1.49 25.00 -5.71
CA SER A 7 -1.08 23.76 -5.06
C SER A 7 -1.74 22.57 -5.75
N LEU A 8 -1.05 21.43 -5.81
CA LEU A 8 -1.60 20.19 -6.38
C LEU A 8 -2.91 19.79 -5.70
N ALA A 9 -3.02 20.00 -4.38
CA ALA A 9 -4.27 19.83 -3.63
C ALA A 9 -5.40 20.70 -4.19
N CYS A 10 -5.15 21.98 -4.48
CA CYS A 10 -6.14 22.86 -5.11
C CYS A 10 -6.49 22.40 -6.53
N ALA A 11 -5.54 21.94 -7.33
CA ALA A 11 -5.81 21.41 -8.67
C ALA A 11 -6.71 20.17 -8.62
N MET A 12 -6.47 19.25 -7.67
CA MET A 12 -7.30 18.07 -7.44
C MET A 12 -8.71 18.42 -6.93
N LEU A 13 -8.83 19.41 -6.04
CA LEU A 13 -10.12 19.89 -5.54
C LEU A 13 -10.94 20.60 -6.63
N MET A 14 -10.27 21.34 -7.52
CA MET A 14 -10.90 22.05 -8.64
C MET A 14 -11.36 21.12 -9.76
N SER A 15 -10.67 19.99 -9.99
CA SER A 15 -11.17 18.96 -10.91
C SER A 15 -12.36 18.21 -10.32
N ALA A 16 -12.37 17.98 -9.00
CA ALA A 16 -13.48 17.31 -8.33
C ALA A 16 -14.76 18.16 -8.29
N SER A 17 -14.68 19.49 -8.13
CA SER A 17 -15.86 20.37 -8.11
C SER A 17 -16.55 20.55 -9.48
N ALA A 18 -15.91 20.13 -10.58
CA ALA A 18 -16.52 20.08 -11.90
C ALA A 18 -17.42 18.83 -12.09
N PHE A 19 -17.28 17.82 -11.24
CA PHE A 19 -18.14 16.64 -11.18
C PHE A 19 -19.04 16.75 -9.94
N ALA A 20 -20.26 16.22 -9.99
CA ALA A 20 -21.18 16.18 -8.84
C ALA A 20 -20.74 15.10 -7.83
N ILE A 21 -19.54 15.28 -7.25
CA ILE A 21 -18.91 14.37 -6.29
C ILE A 21 -19.14 14.92 -4.89
N ASP A 22 -19.82 14.14 -4.06
CA ASP A 22 -20.08 14.47 -2.66
C ASP A 22 -19.05 13.80 -1.73
N ASN A 23 -18.95 14.30 -0.49
CA ASN A 23 -18.09 13.74 0.57
C ASN A 23 -16.62 13.56 0.18
N LEU A 24 -16.11 14.46 -0.66
CA LEU A 24 -14.71 14.45 -1.07
C LEU A 24 -13.78 14.67 0.13
N LYS A 25 -12.90 13.70 0.38
CA LYS A 25 -11.87 13.73 1.42
C LYS A 25 -10.50 13.63 0.77
N VAL A 26 -9.62 14.58 1.11
CA VAL A 26 -8.21 14.54 0.74
C VAL A 26 -7.41 14.20 1.99
N THR A 27 -6.54 13.20 1.91
CA THR A 27 -5.58 12.86 2.95
C THR A 27 -4.18 12.90 2.39
N GLY A 28 -3.19 13.17 3.25
CA GLY A 28 -1.82 13.08 2.83
C GLY A 28 -0.87 12.94 4.01
N ASN A 29 0.23 12.23 3.76
CA ASN A 29 1.30 11.97 4.71
C ASN A 29 2.63 12.38 4.08
N LEU A 30 3.49 13.00 4.89
CA LEU A 30 4.89 13.22 4.57
C LEU A 30 5.71 12.49 5.62
N GLU A 31 6.54 11.54 5.19
CA GLU A 31 7.27 10.63 6.06
C GLU A 31 8.75 10.66 5.71
N LEU A 32 9.62 10.67 6.72
CA LEU A 32 11.07 10.50 6.58
C LEU A 32 11.45 9.24 7.35
N TYR A 33 11.98 8.26 6.64
CA TYR A 33 12.48 7.01 7.21
C TYR A 33 14.00 7.00 7.19
N TYR A 34 14.58 6.67 8.34
CA TYR A 34 15.99 6.35 8.49
C TYR A 34 16.08 5.06 9.32
N ASN A 35 16.71 4.04 8.76
CA ASN A 35 16.89 2.75 9.42
C ASN A 35 18.34 2.32 9.32
N THR A 36 18.79 1.59 10.33
CA THR A 36 20.15 1.12 10.48
C THR A 36 20.14 -0.28 11.02
N ASP A 37 21.07 -1.13 10.57
CA ASP A 37 21.29 -2.43 11.18
C ASP A 37 22.74 -2.61 11.61
N ASN A 38 22.93 -3.30 12.74
CA ASN A 38 24.24 -3.66 13.28
C ASN A 38 24.53 -5.13 12.91
N LEU A 39 25.06 -5.34 11.71
CA LEU A 39 25.43 -6.66 11.21
C LEU A 39 26.82 -7.07 11.74
N ASP A 40 26.86 -7.73 12.90
CA ASP A 40 28.09 -8.27 13.48
C ASP A 40 28.78 -9.25 12.50
N GLY A 41 30.05 -9.02 12.20
CA GLY A 41 30.90 -9.95 11.42
C GLY A 41 31.19 -9.58 9.96
N GLN A 42 30.74 -8.42 9.47
CA GLN A 42 31.05 -7.92 8.11
C GLN A 42 32.13 -6.81 8.07
N GLY A 43 32.80 -6.53 9.20
CA GLY A 43 33.86 -5.51 9.30
C GLY A 43 33.35 -4.06 9.23
N LYS A 44 32.07 -3.84 9.57
CA LYS A 44 31.40 -2.54 9.62
C LYS A 44 30.73 -2.40 10.98
N ASP A 45 31.44 -1.79 11.92
CA ASP A 45 31.22 -1.98 13.36
C ASP A 45 30.41 -0.84 14.02
N GLY A 46 29.42 -0.27 13.33
CA GLY A 46 28.65 0.86 13.85
C GLY A 46 27.16 0.79 13.58
N LEU A 47 26.35 1.00 14.63
CA LEU A 47 24.88 1.15 14.52
C LEU A 47 24.47 2.29 13.56
N PHE A 48 25.35 3.25 13.27
CA PHE A 48 25.07 4.35 12.34
C PHE A 48 26.03 4.35 11.14
N ASP A 49 26.55 3.17 10.77
CA ASP A 49 27.38 3.06 9.59
C ASP A 49 26.54 3.33 8.33
N ARG A 50 27.00 4.29 7.53
CA ARG A 50 26.32 4.70 6.29
C ARG A 50 26.11 3.53 5.33
N GLU A 51 27.01 2.56 5.31
CA GLU A 51 26.94 1.40 4.42
C GLU A 51 25.93 0.35 4.85
N THR A 52 25.45 0.38 6.10
CA THR A 52 24.36 -0.46 6.61
C THR A 52 23.07 0.32 6.85
N SER A 53 23.08 1.62 6.54
CA SER A 53 21.94 2.52 6.72
C SER A 53 21.13 2.69 5.44
N ILE A 54 19.81 2.79 5.61
CA ILE A 54 18.82 3.02 4.55
C ILE A 54 17.95 4.22 4.90
N GLY A 55 17.55 5.00 3.90
CA GLY A 55 16.70 6.15 4.15
C GLY A 55 16.01 6.69 2.91
N ASP A 56 14.75 7.06 3.08
CA ASP A 56 13.88 7.61 2.06
C ASP A 56 12.90 8.61 2.70
N THR A 57 12.45 9.56 1.91
CA THR A 57 11.31 10.43 2.20
C THR A 57 10.16 10.04 1.29
N ALA A 58 8.93 10.01 1.80
CA ALA A 58 7.74 9.81 0.99
C ALA A 58 6.69 10.89 1.20
N LEU A 59 6.07 11.30 0.10
CA LEU A 59 4.83 12.05 0.10
C LEU A 59 3.73 11.16 -0.48
N ARG A 60 2.71 10.90 0.33
CA ARG A 60 1.50 10.19 -0.07
C ARG A 60 0.33 11.14 -0.11
N LEU A 61 -0.44 11.11 -1.19
CA LEU A 61 -1.65 11.93 -1.36
C LEU A 61 -2.79 11.04 -1.83
N ASN A 62 -3.92 11.06 -1.12
CA ASN A 62 -5.10 10.30 -1.49
C ASN A 62 -6.32 11.20 -1.56
N VAL A 63 -7.24 10.85 -2.46
CA VAL A 63 -8.54 11.46 -2.64
C VAL A 63 -9.57 10.34 -2.64
N THR A 64 -10.58 10.46 -1.78
CA THR A 64 -11.75 9.57 -1.76
C THR A 64 -13.01 10.41 -1.86
N GLY A 65 -14.08 9.86 -2.43
CA GLY A 65 -15.37 10.56 -2.47
C GLY A 65 -16.50 9.65 -2.93
N ASP A 66 -17.72 10.19 -2.89
CA ASP A 66 -18.93 9.50 -3.31
C ASP A 66 -19.33 9.99 -4.70
N ILE A 67 -19.47 9.05 -5.63
CA ILE A 67 -19.97 9.32 -6.99
C ILE A 67 -21.50 9.44 -6.97
N MET A 68 -22.14 8.59 -6.16
CA MET A 68 -23.57 8.60 -5.88
C MET A 68 -23.84 7.82 -4.60
N GLU A 69 -25.11 7.76 -4.17
CA GLU A 69 -25.49 6.98 -3.00
C GLU A 69 -25.03 5.51 -3.15
N ASN A 70 -24.29 5.03 -2.15
CA ASN A 70 -23.71 3.69 -2.11
C ASN A 70 -22.65 3.37 -3.17
N LEU A 71 -22.08 4.37 -3.86
CA LEU A 71 -20.96 4.16 -4.78
C LEU A 71 -19.87 5.21 -4.54
N SER A 72 -18.72 4.75 -4.10
CA SER A 72 -17.56 5.56 -3.73
C SER A 72 -16.33 5.18 -4.54
N PHE A 73 -15.33 6.05 -4.56
CA PHE A 73 -14.04 5.82 -5.20
C PHE A 73 -12.89 6.29 -4.33
N GLY A 74 -11.70 5.78 -4.63
CA GLY A 74 -10.44 6.24 -4.07
C GLY A 74 -9.32 6.24 -5.10
N ILE A 75 -8.50 7.30 -5.08
CA ILE A 75 -7.30 7.45 -5.89
C ILE A 75 -6.18 7.92 -4.96
N GLY A 76 -5.03 7.24 -5.00
CA GLY A 76 -3.87 7.52 -4.16
C GLY A 76 -2.58 7.45 -4.94
N GLY A 77 -1.75 8.49 -4.80
CA GLY A 77 -0.43 8.57 -5.40
C GLY A 77 0.67 8.64 -4.34
N ASP A 78 1.75 7.93 -4.59
CA ASP A 78 2.93 7.89 -3.74
C ASP A 78 4.12 8.46 -4.52
N ILE A 79 4.86 9.35 -3.87
CA ILE A 79 6.13 9.90 -4.35
C ILE A 79 7.18 9.55 -3.30
N VAL A 80 8.26 8.91 -3.70
CA VAL A 80 9.36 8.55 -2.81
C VAL A 80 10.66 9.13 -3.38
N SER A 81 11.51 9.66 -2.50
CA SER A 81 12.76 10.32 -2.83
C SER A 81 13.77 10.12 -1.71
N THR A 82 15.02 9.87 -2.05
CA THR A 82 16.11 9.89 -1.06
C THR A 82 16.45 11.31 -0.60
N LEU A 83 16.00 12.36 -1.31
CA LEU A 83 16.31 13.78 -1.05
C LEU A 83 17.82 14.08 -0.89
N GLY A 84 18.71 13.29 -1.48
CA GLY A 84 20.16 13.45 -1.36
C GLY A 84 20.81 12.72 -0.18
N LEU A 85 20.03 12.01 0.65
CA LEU A 85 20.54 11.23 1.78
C LEU A 85 21.55 10.16 1.33
N GLU A 86 21.40 9.64 0.11
CA GLU A 86 22.24 8.61 -0.49
C GLU A 86 23.71 9.05 -0.67
N ARG A 87 23.98 10.35 -0.60
CA ARG A 87 25.34 10.92 -0.78
C ARG A 87 26.17 10.81 0.47
N GLU A 88 25.60 11.19 1.62
CA GLU A 88 26.36 11.43 2.85
C GLU A 88 25.87 10.63 4.06
N ILE A 89 24.61 10.16 4.07
CA ILE A 89 23.96 9.63 5.29
C ILE A 89 23.63 8.14 5.15
N VAL A 90 23.12 7.72 4.00
CA VAL A 90 22.73 6.33 3.73
C VAL A 90 23.36 5.86 2.44
N THR A 91 23.37 4.54 2.25
CA THR A 91 23.67 3.95 0.93
C THR A 91 22.49 3.19 0.37
N GLY A 92 21.53 2.75 1.18
CA GLY A 92 20.33 2.06 0.71
C GLY A 92 19.06 2.93 0.71
N SER A 93 18.07 2.43 -0.01
CA SER A 93 16.71 2.98 -0.17
C SER A 93 15.72 1.83 -0.04
N TRP A 94 14.52 2.09 0.45
CA TRP A 94 13.45 1.10 0.68
C TRP A 94 12.66 0.74 -0.58
N ALA A 95 12.31 1.74 -1.40
CA ALA A 95 11.37 1.56 -2.52
C ALA A 95 11.90 2.07 -3.88
N ASN A 96 13.05 2.74 -3.88
CA ASN A 96 13.59 3.43 -5.06
C ASN A 96 14.60 2.57 -5.83
N ARG A 97 14.10 1.60 -6.62
CA ARG A 97 14.93 0.83 -7.57
C ARG A 97 14.32 0.77 -8.96
N ASP A 98 15.14 0.58 -9.98
CA ASP A 98 14.70 0.26 -11.35
C ASP A 98 14.46 -1.25 -11.54
N LYS A 99 13.86 -1.63 -12.68
CA LYS A 99 13.48 -3.03 -12.95
C LYS A 99 14.67 -3.99 -13.06
N THR A 100 15.88 -3.45 -13.12
CA THR A 100 17.15 -4.21 -13.14
C THR A 100 17.82 -4.25 -11.77
N GLY A 101 17.20 -3.65 -10.74
CA GLY A 101 17.67 -3.62 -9.36
C GLY A 101 18.64 -2.50 -9.03
N ASN A 102 18.93 -1.60 -9.98
CA ASN A 102 19.75 -0.43 -9.69
C ASN A 102 18.96 0.55 -8.84
N LYS A 103 19.64 1.18 -7.88
CA LYS A 103 19.06 2.26 -7.07
C LYS A 103 18.70 3.42 -7.99
N ILE A 104 17.51 3.96 -7.79
CA ILE A 104 17.10 5.25 -8.36
C ILE A 104 16.88 6.20 -7.19
N ASP A 105 17.02 7.50 -7.41
CA ASP A 105 16.90 8.47 -6.31
C ASP A 105 15.43 8.77 -5.99
N ASP A 106 14.58 8.74 -7.02
CA ASP A 106 13.18 9.15 -6.96
C ASP A 106 12.26 8.16 -7.70
N ALA A 107 11.06 7.94 -7.17
CA ALA A 107 10.00 7.15 -7.79
C ALA A 107 8.60 7.73 -7.53
N VAL A 108 7.68 7.48 -8.47
CA VAL A 108 6.26 7.86 -8.33
C VAL A 108 5.37 6.77 -8.90
N TRP A 109 4.29 6.43 -8.19
CA TRP A 109 3.29 5.49 -8.67
C TRP A 109 1.91 5.76 -8.07
N ILE A 110 0.89 5.06 -8.59
CA ILE A 110 -0.48 5.08 -8.07
C ILE A 110 -0.66 3.88 -7.13
N GLY A 111 -0.59 4.13 -5.83
CA GLY A 111 -0.73 3.14 -4.77
C GLY A 111 -2.18 2.74 -4.50
N GLU A 112 -3.16 3.64 -4.70
CA GLU A 112 -4.58 3.29 -4.59
C GLU A 112 -5.36 3.72 -5.83
N LEU A 113 -6.24 2.84 -6.30
CA LEU A 113 -7.19 3.12 -7.38
C LEU A 113 -8.33 2.12 -7.29
N TRP A 114 -9.44 2.48 -6.66
CA TRP A 114 -10.53 1.55 -6.40
C TRP A 114 -11.90 2.20 -6.50
N MET A 115 -12.90 1.34 -6.65
CA MET A 115 -14.31 1.67 -6.49
C MET A 115 -14.93 0.76 -5.43
N GLU A 116 -15.85 1.31 -4.65
CA GLU A 116 -16.59 0.60 -3.61
C GLU A 116 -18.08 0.82 -3.80
N GLY A 117 -18.84 -0.28 -3.85
CA GLY A 117 -20.29 -0.27 -3.98
C GLY A 117 -20.95 -0.97 -2.80
N LYS A 118 -22.08 -0.45 -2.33
CA LYS A 118 -22.87 -1.06 -1.25
C LYS A 118 -24.29 -1.35 -1.69
N VAL A 119 -24.80 -2.53 -1.35
CA VAL A 119 -26.21 -2.88 -1.52
C VAL A 119 -26.67 -3.54 -0.23
N ALA A 120 -27.65 -2.90 0.44
CA ALA A 120 -28.12 -3.29 1.76
C ALA A 120 -26.96 -3.44 2.77
N LYS A 121 -26.70 -4.66 3.26
CA LYS A 121 -25.61 -4.96 4.22
C LYS A 121 -24.39 -5.62 3.59
N THR A 122 -24.30 -5.57 2.26
CA THR A 122 -23.18 -6.11 1.49
C THR A 122 -22.41 -4.97 0.84
N THR A 123 -21.09 -4.97 1.00
CA THR A 123 -20.17 -4.01 0.36
C THR A 123 -19.17 -4.77 -0.51
N ALA A 124 -18.97 -4.30 -1.74
CA ALA A 124 -17.97 -4.82 -2.67
C ALA A 124 -16.97 -3.72 -3.02
N LYS A 125 -15.68 -4.00 -2.88
CA LYS A 125 -14.59 -3.08 -3.22
C LYS A 125 -13.68 -3.74 -4.23
N VAL A 126 -13.39 -3.06 -5.35
CA VAL A 126 -12.58 -3.59 -6.44
C VAL A 126 -11.54 -2.58 -6.88
N GLY A 127 -10.35 -3.07 -7.24
CA GLY A 127 -9.25 -2.25 -7.73
C GLY A 127 -8.02 -2.40 -6.84
N ARG A 128 -7.19 -1.37 -6.81
CA ARG A 128 -5.96 -1.33 -6.01
C ARG A 128 -6.20 -0.64 -4.68
N MET A 129 -5.91 -1.31 -3.58
CA MET A 129 -6.20 -0.86 -2.22
C MET A 129 -5.18 -1.41 -1.20
N GLU A 130 -5.10 -0.78 -0.03
CA GLU A 130 -4.52 -1.43 1.14
C GLU A 130 -5.43 -2.58 1.62
N LEU A 131 -4.83 -3.64 2.16
CA LEU A 131 -5.55 -4.76 2.78
C LEU A 131 -5.14 -4.91 4.25
N ASP A 132 -6.04 -5.44 5.07
CA ASP A 132 -5.80 -5.68 6.49
C ASP A 132 -6.46 -7.01 6.90
N THR A 133 -5.88 -8.11 6.44
CA THR A 133 -6.27 -9.46 6.84
C THR A 133 -5.10 -10.15 7.54
N PRO A 134 -5.32 -11.16 8.39
CA PRO A 134 -4.23 -11.76 9.17
C PRO A 134 -3.02 -12.27 8.37
N PHE A 135 -3.22 -12.70 7.12
CA PHE A 135 -2.14 -13.25 6.28
C PHE A 135 -1.85 -12.43 5.02
N ILE A 136 -2.78 -11.59 4.56
CA ILE A 136 -2.58 -10.68 3.42
C ILE A 136 -2.91 -9.28 3.89
N PHE A 137 -1.87 -8.50 4.21
CA PHE A 137 -2.01 -7.15 4.72
C PHE A 137 -0.97 -6.22 4.13
N SER A 138 -1.28 -4.93 4.19
CA SER A 138 -0.38 -3.84 3.85
C SER A 138 0.62 -3.61 4.98
N GLU A 139 1.90 -3.79 4.69
CA GLU A 139 3.05 -3.55 5.53
C GLU A 139 3.29 -2.06 5.72
N LYS A 140 3.03 -1.55 6.93
CA LYS A 140 3.13 -0.11 7.26
C LYS A 140 4.44 0.29 7.93
N TRP A 141 5.45 -0.57 7.84
CA TRP A 141 6.74 -0.39 8.50
C TRP A 141 7.85 0.06 7.53
N SER A 142 7.52 0.15 6.23
CA SER A 142 8.36 0.80 5.20
C SER A 142 8.00 2.28 5.05
N VAL A 143 8.69 2.99 4.15
CA VAL A 143 8.48 4.43 3.87
C VAL A 143 7.09 4.73 3.27
N VAL A 144 6.48 3.74 2.62
CA VAL A 144 5.08 3.75 2.17
C VAL A 144 4.53 2.32 2.22
N PRO A 145 3.21 2.14 2.41
CA PRO A 145 2.63 0.81 2.45
C PRO A 145 2.58 0.15 1.07
N ASN A 146 2.77 -1.17 1.02
CA ASN A 146 2.40 -1.94 -0.16
C ASN A 146 0.87 -2.02 -0.30
N THR A 147 0.43 -2.22 -1.52
CA THR A 147 -0.99 -2.28 -1.89
C THR A 147 -1.25 -3.44 -2.85
N PHE A 148 -2.52 -3.81 -2.96
CA PHE A 148 -2.95 -4.99 -3.68
C PHE A 148 -4.05 -4.66 -4.67
N THR A 149 -3.98 -5.25 -5.86
CA THR A 149 -5.12 -5.31 -6.78
C THR A 149 -6.00 -6.47 -6.37
N ALA A 150 -7.18 -6.17 -5.86
CA ALA A 150 -8.07 -7.14 -5.24
C ALA A 150 -9.54 -6.85 -5.53
N ALA A 151 -10.37 -7.87 -5.32
CA ALA A 151 -11.81 -7.74 -5.17
C ALA A 151 -12.18 -8.27 -3.78
N VAL A 152 -12.80 -7.43 -2.97
CA VAL A 152 -13.18 -7.72 -1.58
C VAL A 152 -14.69 -7.57 -1.46
N LEU A 153 -15.35 -8.56 -0.86
CA LEU A 153 -16.76 -8.57 -0.55
C LEU A 153 -16.92 -8.73 0.96
N THR A 154 -17.72 -7.87 1.58
CA THR A 154 -18.08 -7.99 3.00
C THR A 154 -19.60 -8.03 3.16
N ASN A 155 -20.08 -8.83 4.10
CA ASN A 155 -21.51 -8.96 4.42
C ASN A 155 -21.74 -8.96 5.93
N THR A 156 -22.79 -8.27 6.37
CA THR A 156 -23.18 -8.13 7.79
C THR A 156 -24.65 -8.48 8.03
N ASP A 157 -25.22 -9.40 7.24
CA ASP A 157 -26.61 -9.83 7.40
C ASP A 157 -26.85 -10.67 8.66
N ILE A 158 -25.81 -11.36 9.14
CA ILE A 158 -25.83 -12.09 10.40
C ILE A 158 -25.48 -11.12 11.54
N ALA A 159 -26.29 -11.10 12.60
CA ALA A 159 -26.07 -10.22 13.75
C ALA A 159 -24.67 -10.44 14.36
N ASP A 160 -24.00 -9.33 14.70
CA ASP A 160 -22.65 -9.28 15.28
C ASP A 160 -21.58 -10.05 14.50
N THR A 161 -21.83 -10.36 13.23
CA THR A 161 -20.94 -11.17 12.39
C THR A 161 -20.66 -10.47 11.07
N THR A 162 -19.38 -10.34 10.72
CA THR A 162 -18.94 -9.90 9.40
C THR A 162 -18.36 -11.09 8.66
N LEU A 163 -18.94 -11.39 7.49
CA LEU A 163 -18.39 -12.34 6.54
C LEU A 163 -17.56 -11.58 5.51
N ILE A 164 -16.41 -12.14 5.15
CA ILE A 164 -15.44 -11.54 4.25
C ILE A 164 -15.08 -12.59 3.19
N GLY A 165 -15.09 -12.21 1.92
CA GLY A 165 -14.53 -12.99 0.84
C GLY A 165 -13.69 -12.10 -0.05
N ALA A 166 -12.50 -12.52 -0.43
CA ALA A 166 -11.68 -11.73 -1.34
C ALA A 166 -10.85 -12.57 -2.30
N TYR A 167 -10.54 -11.99 -3.44
CA TYR A 167 -9.50 -12.43 -4.36
C TYR A 167 -8.43 -11.36 -4.47
N VAL A 168 -7.17 -11.76 -4.35
CA VAL A 168 -5.99 -10.90 -4.45
C VAL A 168 -5.19 -11.36 -5.66
N GLY A 169 -5.09 -10.51 -6.68
CA GLY A 169 -4.44 -10.87 -7.95
C GLY A 169 -3.01 -10.37 -8.05
N GLN A 170 -2.76 -9.11 -7.68
CA GLN A 170 -1.45 -8.49 -7.81
C GLN A 170 -1.08 -7.69 -6.56
N GLY A 171 0.20 -7.51 -6.32
CA GLY A 171 0.73 -6.65 -5.27
C GLY A 171 2.06 -6.03 -5.66
N ASN A 172 2.46 -4.98 -4.96
CA ASN A 172 3.77 -4.34 -5.10
C ASN A 172 4.67 -4.58 -3.87
N GLY A 173 4.27 -5.45 -2.95
CA GLY A 173 5.10 -5.89 -1.82
C GLY A 173 5.97 -7.10 -2.15
N LEU A 174 6.68 -7.62 -1.15
CA LEU A 174 7.41 -8.89 -1.28
C LEU A 174 6.46 -10.05 -1.63
N ASN A 175 6.82 -10.80 -2.67
CA ASN A 175 6.08 -12.01 -3.05
C ASN A 175 6.45 -13.17 -2.13
N VAL A 176 5.46 -13.69 -1.41
CA VAL A 176 5.56 -14.97 -0.69
C VAL A 176 5.31 -16.08 -1.72
N GLY A 177 6.31 -16.92 -2.01
CA GLY A 177 6.12 -18.18 -2.76
C GLY A 177 6.62 -18.28 -4.21
N GLY A 178 7.08 -17.21 -4.88
CA GLY A 178 7.65 -17.35 -6.23
C GLY A 178 7.80 -16.03 -6.99
N SER A 179 8.92 -15.91 -7.73
CA SER A 179 9.41 -14.73 -8.47
C SER A 179 9.21 -13.40 -7.72
N ALA A 180 10.22 -13.06 -6.92
CA ALA A 180 10.40 -11.75 -6.35
C ALA A 180 10.20 -10.66 -7.43
N ASN A 181 9.20 -9.78 -7.27
CA ASN A 181 9.24 -8.46 -7.89
C ASN A 181 10.34 -7.59 -7.28
N SER A 182 11.00 -8.07 -6.20
CA SER A 182 12.20 -7.50 -5.63
C SER A 182 13.44 -8.08 -6.32
N SER A 183 14.02 -7.26 -7.18
CA SER A 183 15.40 -7.42 -7.62
C SER A 183 16.34 -7.38 -6.40
N THR A 184 16.73 -8.57 -5.92
CA THR A 184 18.01 -8.87 -5.28
C THR A 184 18.55 -7.89 -4.21
N ALA A 185 18.55 -8.37 -2.96
CA ALA A 185 19.39 -8.00 -1.81
C ALA A 185 18.91 -6.89 -0.86
N GLY A 186 18.54 -7.31 0.36
CA GLY A 186 18.53 -6.50 1.60
C GLY A 186 17.44 -5.44 1.69
N TRP A 187 16.66 -5.48 2.76
CA TRP A 187 15.72 -4.42 3.22
C TRP A 187 14.66 -3.87 2.25
N ASP A 188 14.61 -4.29 0.99
CA ASP A 188 13.59 -3.85 0.05
C ASP A 188 12.28 -4.61 0.29
N TYR A 189 11.22 -3.92 0.71
CA TYR A 189 9.89 -4.52 0.93
C TYR A 189 8.88 -4.18 -0.17
N MET A 190 9.27 -3.28 -1.07
CA MET A 190 8.50 -2.89 -2.23
C MET A 190 9.20 -3.24 -3.53
N ALA A 191 8.41 -3.60 -4.53
CA ALA A 191 8.87 -3.80 -5.88
C ALA A 191 9.44 -2.49 -6.46
N SER A 192 10.42 -2.65 -7.35
CA SER A 192 11.06 -1.54 -8.05
C SER A 192 10.04 -0.53 -8.60
N GLY A 193 10.20 0.74 -8.21
CA GLY A 193 9.36 1.85 -8.65
C GLY A 193 7.87 1.68 -8.38
N GLY A 194 7.51 0.89 -7.37
CA GLY A 194 6.12 0.54 -7.07
C GLY A 194 5.46 -0.34 -8.13
N SER A 195 6.23 -1.14 -8.88
CA SER A 195 5.69 -2.05 -9.89
C SER A 195 4.80 -3.14 -9.27
N PHE A 196 3.75 -3.54 -10.00
CA PHE A 196 2.80 -4.55 -9.55
C PHE A 196 3.01 -5.83 -10.36
N GLY A 197 3.24 -6.94 -9.67
CA GLY A 197 3.26 -8.27 -10.28
C GLY A 197 2.21 -9.17 -9.64
N THR A 198 2.03 -10.36 -10.22
CA THR A 198 1.12 -11.38 -9.69
C THR A 198 1.50 -11.70 -8.24
N PHE A 199 0.50 -11.76 -7.38
CA PHE A 199 0.67 -12.12 -5.98
C PHE A 199 0.87 -13.63 -5.88
N ALA A 200 1.94 -14.07 -5.22
CA ALA A 200 2.40 -15.47 -5.25
C ALA A 200 2.56 -15.96 -6.70
N ALA A 201 2.07 -17.16 -7.05
CA ALA A 201 2.12 -17.64 -8.43
C ALA A 201 0.95 -17.13 -9.28
N ASP A 202 -0.28 -17.30 -8.80
CA ASP A 202 -1.52 -17.06 -9.56
C ASP A 202 -2.60 -16.29 -8.77
N GLY A 203 -2.19 -15.60 -7.69
CA GLY A 203 -3.06 -14.90 -6.76
C GLY A 203 -3.51 -15.77 -5.58
N ALA A 204 -4.41 -15.21 -4.77
CA ALA A 204 -4.93 -15.87 -3.58
C ALA A 204 -6.42 -15.61 -3.37
N TYR A 205 -7.13 -16.61 -2.85
CA TYR A 205 -8.47 -16.45 -2.30
C TYR A 205 -8.43 -16.44 -0.79
N THR A 206 -9.31 -15.65 -0.18
CA THR A 206 -9.54 -15.69 1.27
C THR A 206 -11.02 -15.65 1.58
N VAL A 207 -11.39 -16.39 2.62
CA VAL A 207 -12.71 -16.33 3.25
C VAL A 207 -12.51 -16.16 4.74
N GLY A 208 -13.20 -15.20 5.33
CA GLY A 208 -13.12 -14.86 6.74
C GLY A 208 -14.50 -14.69 7.38
N ALA A 209 -14.58 -14.98 8.66
CA ALA A 209 -15.73 -14.66 9.50
C ALA A 209 -15.22 -14.07 10.83
N ILE A 210 -15.74 -12.90 11.20
CA ILE A 210 -15.44 -12.22 12.46
C ILE A 210 -16.75 -12.09 13.23
N ASN A 211 -16.82 -12.63 14.44
CA ASN A 211 -17.99 -12.60 15.32
C ASN A 211 -17.68 -11.90 16.65
N ASN A 212 -18.59 -11.02 17.09
CA ASN A 212 -18.49 -10.28 18.34
C ASN A 212 -19.77 -10.41 19.20
N SER A 213 -20.44 -11.57 19.14
CA SER A 213 -21.71 -11.79 19.86
C SER A 213 -21.54 -11.87 21.38
N PHE A 214 -20.34 -12.13 21.90
CA PHE A 214 -20.06 -12.29 23.34
C PHE A 214 -19.01 -11.27 23.82
N LYS A 215 -19.44 -10.08 24.25
CA LYS A 215 -18.49 -9.05 24.71
C LYS A 215 -17.76 -9.48 25.99
N PRO A 216 -16.43 -9.23 26.12
CA PRO A 216 -15.54 -8.48 25.22
C PRO A 216 -14.79 -9.33 24.17
N LEU A 217 -15.23 -10.56 23.90
CA LEU A 217 -14.56 -11.50 23.01
C LEU A 217 -14.88 -11.24 21.53
N VAL A 218 -13.84 -11.13 20.71
CA VAL A 218 -13.93 -11.19 19.25
C VAL A 218 -13.38 -12.55 18.80
N ALA A 219 -14.22 -13.37 18.19
CA ALA A 219 -13.82 -14.63 17.58
C ALA A 219 -13.65 -14.44 16.07
N GLN A 220 -12.59 -15.00 15.49
CA GLN A 220 -12.36 -14.94 14.06
C GLN A 220 -11.92 -16.29 13.50
N ALA A 221 -12.40 -16.62 12.31
CA ALA A 221 -12.01 -17.79 11.54
C ALA A 221 -11.67 -17.37 10.12
N TRP A 222 -10.57 -17.90 9.59
CA TRP A 222 -10.08 -17.52 8.28
C TRP A 222 -9.54 -18.73 7.52
N TYR A 223 -9.77 -18.72 6.22
CA TYR A 223 -9.20 -19.67 5.26
C TYR A 223 -8.52 -18.88 4.14
N PHE A 224 -7.34 -19.34 3.75
CA PHE A 224 -6.54 -18.77 2.68
C PHE A 224 -6.12 -19.89 1.73
N ASP A 225 -6.35 -19.66 0.45
CA ASP A 225 -5.93 -20.52 -0.64
C ASP A 225 -5.00 -19.70 -1.55
N VAL A 226 -3.70 -19.92 -1.39
CA VAL A 226 -2.68 -19.27 -2.22
C VAL A 226 -2.38 -20.23 -3.36
N LYS A 227 -2.65 -19.80 -4.59
CA LYS A 227 -2.51 -20.70 -5.74
C LYS A 227 -1.06 -21.07 -5.96
N ASP A 228 -0.85 -22.36 -6.22
CA ASP A 228 0.43 -23.01 -6.51
C ASP A 228 1.50 -22.85 -5.41
N MET A 229 1.06 -22.84 -4.14
CA MET A 229 1.91 -22.96 -2.95
C MET A 229 1.68 -24.27 -2.19
#